data_AF-A0A329B9K8-F1
#
_entry.id   AF-A0A329B9K8-F1
#
_cell.length_a   1.000
_cell.length_b   1.000
_cell.length_c   1.000
_cell.angle_alpha   90.00
_cell.angle_beta   90.00
_cell.angle_gamma   90.00
#
_symmetry.space_group_name_H-M   'P 1'
#
loop_
_entity.id
_entity.type
_entity.pdbx_description
1 polymer ?
#
loop_
_entity_poly.entity_id
_entity_poly.type
_entity_poly.pdbx_seq_one_letter_code
_entity_poly.pdbx_strand_id
1 'polypeptide(L)'
;MANPLDPSLIAALQTQKQQGATPQQAVLNLELACAGHAAGVINPRTIGAEVLTLALREVYGEELTALAAAIILHNLGYPVDDIAVALKVNYSGLSALDLGGILLNPNVYPQTGRPELSHALTGAGFSPDETLLAANILYPVQVTVLATQPWQSTGVQVTGTQTTSINYVSGNWYASPGTGNCTGTGDPRLIAKPGYTLPGAPEGALVGRIGGRVFLVGNAASAPQGAAGLLELCINDDLDGRYGMGLKDNRGSLLIKISTSA
;
A
#
# COMPACT_ATOMS: atom_id res chain seq x y z
N MET A 1 1.73 30.91 2.20
CA MET A 1 1.68 31.96 1.17
C MET A 1 2.29 31.37 -0.08
N ALA A 2 1.54 31.25 -1.18
CA ALA A 2 2.09 30.74 -2.43
C ALA A 2 3.22 31.67 -2.88
N ASN A 3 4.41 31.13 -3.10
CA ASN A 3 5.50 31.90 -3.68
C ASN A 3 5.04 32.29 -5.09
N PRO A 4 5.02 33.59 -5.46
CA PRO A 4 4.58 33.98 -6.80
C PRO A 4 5.44 33.27 -7.84
N LEU A 5 4.80 32.72 -8.88
CA LEU A 5 5.49 32.06 -9.98
C LEU A 5 6.50 33.02 -10.59
N ASP A 6 7.74 32.56 -10.77
CA ASP A 6 8.79 33.34 -11.41
C ASP A 6 8.41 33.60 -12.88
N PRO A 7 8.19 34.86 -13.30
CA PRO A 7 7.81 35.18 -14.67
C PRO A 7 8.85 34.71 -15.70
N SER A 8 10.12 34.63 -15.30
CA SER A 8 11.22 34.17 -16.15
C SER A 8 11.07 32.68 -16.47
N LEU A 9 10.62 31.87 -15.48
CA LEU A 9 10.39 30.44 -15.66
C LEU A 9 9.21 30.19 -16.61
N ILE A 10 8.12 30.92 -16.42
CA ILE A 10 6.97 30.86 -17.33
C ILE A 10 7.39 31.22 -18.75
N ALA A 11 8.12 32.32 -18.94
CA ALA A 11 8.57 32.75 -20.25
C ALA A 11 9.48 31.71 -20.92
N ALA A 12 10.43 31.14 -20.18
CA ALA A 12 11.34 30.11 -20.70
C ALA A 12 10.58 28.84 -21.14
N LEU A 13 9.62 28.38 -20.34
CA LEU A 13 8.77 27.24 -20.68
C LEU A 13 7.84 27.53 -21.88
N GLN A 14 7.29 28.75 -21.98
CA GLN A 14 6.48 29.17 -23.13
C GLN A 14 7.29 29.14 -24.44
N THR A 15 8.54 29.59 -24.40
CA THR A 15 9.45 29.48 -25.55
C THR A 15 9.65 28.03 -25.97
N GLN A 16 9.87 27.12 -25.01
CA GLN A 16 9.99 25.69 -25.31
C GLN A 16 8.71 25.12 -25.94
N LYS A 17 7.54 25.47 -25.41
CA LYS A 17 6.25 25.04 -25.97
C LYS A 17 6.04 25.57 -27.39
N GLN A 18 6.39 26.83 -27.68
CA GLN A 18 6.30 27.41 -29.02
C GLN A 18 7.24 26.71 -30.02
N GLN A 19 8.37 26.19 -29.55
CA GLN A 19 9.27 25.35 -30.34
C GLN A 19 8.80 23.89 -30.50
N GLY A 20 7.61 23.55 -29.97
CA GLY A 20 7.02 22.21 -30.07
C GLY A 20 7.56 21.18 -29.07
N ALA A 21 8.29 21.63 -28.03
CA ALA A 21 8.81 20.72 -27.01
C ALA A 21 7.70 20.23 -26.07
N THR A 22 7.68 18.94 -25.77
CA THR A 22 6.85 18.37 -24.70
C THR A 22 7.29 18.89 -23.33
N PRO A 23 6.48 18.75 -22.25
CA PRO A 23 6.89 19.19 -20.92
C PRO A 23 8.23 18.57 -20.47
N GLN A 24 8.46 17.29 -20.75
CA GLN A 24 9.71 16.59 -20.44
C GLN A 24 10.89 17.19 -21.22
N GLN A 25 10.71 17.40 -22.52
CA GLN A 25 11.75 17.99 -23.38
C GLN A 25 12.08 19.42 -22.96
N ALA A 26 11.07 20.20 -22.59
CA ALA A 26 11.26 21.57 -22.13
C ALA A 26 12.13 21.64 -20.87
N VAL A 27 11.85 20.80 -19.87
CA VAL A 27 12.67 20.72 -18.66
C VAL A 27 14.09 20.24 -18.98
N LEU A 28 14.24 19.20 -19.80
CA LEU A 28 15.55 18.72 -20.22
C LEU A 28 16.36 19.81 -20.94
N ASN A 29 15.74 20.59 -21.82
CA ASN A 29 16.39 21.69 -22.52
C ASN A 29 16.86 22.79 -21.54
N LEU A 30 16.08 23.09 -20.50
CA LEU A 30 16.49 24.01 -19.43
C LEU A 30 17.68 23.48 -18.63
N GLU A 31 17.71 22.19 -18.32
CA GLU A 31 18.87 21.56 -17.66
C GLU A 31 20.14 21.62 -18.51
N LEU A 32 20.02 21.30 -19.81
CA LEU A 32 21.14 21.34 -20.74
C LEU A 32 21.69 22.77 -20.90
N ALA A 33 20.82 23.79 -20.91
CA ALA A 33 21.24 25.18 -20.94
C ALA A 33 22.04 25.59 -19.69
N CYS A 34 21.72 25.01 -18.52
CA CYS A 34 22.49 25.25 -17.29
C CYS A 34 23.90 24.65 -17.36
N ALA A 35 24.04 23.45 -17.91
CA ALA A 35 25.34 22.79 -18.08
C ALA A 35 26.29 23.57 -19.00
N GLY A 36 25.75 24.35 -19.93
CA GLY A 36 26.50 25.25 -20.81
C GLY A 36 27.03 26.54 -20.16
N HIS A 37 26.80 26.77 -18.85
CA HIS A 37 27.23 27.96 -18.11
C HIS A 37 26.71 29.31 -18.68
N ALA A 38 25.56 29.29 -19.36
CA ALA A 38 24.94 30.53 -19.79
C ALA A 38 24.43 31.32 -18.56
N ALA A 39 24.79 32.61 -18.48
CA ALA A 39 24.36 33.49 -17.40
C ALA A 39 22.83 33.72 -17.48
N GLY A 40 22.15 33.68 -16.32
CA GLY A 40 20.70 33.91 -16.23
C GLY A 40 19.83 32.72 -16.60
N VAL A 41 20.39 31.51 -16.76
CA VAL A 41 19.60 30.30 -17.03
C VAL A 41 18.94 29.80 -15.75
N ILE A 42 17.66 29.44 -15.89
CA ILE A 42 16.84 28.90 -14.81
C ILE A 42 17.18 27.43 -14.63
N ASN A 43 17.69 27.08 -13.45
CA ASN A 43 17.97 25.69 -13.08
C ASN A 43 16.72 25.04 -12.48
N PRO A 44 16.09 24.06 -13.17
CA PRO A 44 14.89 23.40 -12.65
C PRO A 44 15.13 22.74 -11.29
N ARG A 45 16.34 22.24 -11.01
CA ARG A 45 16.66 21.51 -9.75
C ARG A 45 16.70 22.41 -8.52
N THR A 46 16.80 23.72 -8.68
CA THR A 46 16.80 24.67 -7.56
C THR A 46 15.41 25.24 -7.28
N ILE A 47 14.42 24.94 -8.12
CA ILE A 47 13.03 25.36 -7.94
C ILE A 47 12.34 24.36 -6.99
N GLY A 48 11.37 24.77 -6.19
CA GLY A 48 10.58 23.81 -5.41
C GLY A 48 9.71 22.93 -6.31
N ALA A 49 9.54 21.64 -5.99
CA ALA A 49 8.77 20.69 -6.80
C ALA A 49 7.34 21.19 -7.09
N GLU A 50 6.68 21.78 -6.08
CA GLU A 50 5.36 22.39 -6.20
C GLU A 50 5.32 23.53 -7.22
N VAL A 51 6.30 24.45 -7.14
CA VAL A 51 6.39 25.64 -7.99
C VAL A 51 6.72 25.24 -9.43
N LEU A 52 7.63 24.30 -9.62
CA LEU A 52 7.96 23.79 -10.95
C LEU A 52 6.76 23.09 -11.59
N THR A 53 6.05 22.26 -10.83
CA THR A 53 4.84 21.58 -11.32
C THR A 53 3.76 22.58 -11.69
N LEU A 54 3.54 23.60 -10.85
CA LEU A 54 2.57 24.66 -11.13
C LEU A 54 2.92 25.43 -12.41
N ALA A 55 4.19 25.82 -12.57
CA ALA A 55 4.68 26.50 -13.76
C ALA A 55 4.49 25.66 -15.03
N LEU A 56 4.82 24.36 -14.98
CA LEU A 56 4.60 23.44 -16.09
C LEU A 56 3.11 23.31 -16.40
N ARG A 57 2.23 23.21 -15.39
CA ARG A 57 0.78 23.15 -15.61
C ARG A 57 0.23 24.42 -16.24
N GLU A 58 0.74 25.59 -15.85
CA GLU A 58 0.29 26.86 -16.43
C GLU A 58 0.61 26.96 -17.92
N VAL A 59 1.77 26.45 -18.36
CA VAL A 59 2.19 26.49 -19.76
C VAL A 59 1.61 25.33 -20.58
N TYR A 60 1.61 24.12 -20.02
CA TYR A 60 1.27 22.90 -20.75
C TYR A 60 -0.18 22.44 -20.54
N GLY A 61 -0.87 22.91 -19.50
CA GLY A 61 -2.26 22.58 -19.23
C GLY A 61 -2.49 21.07 -19.11
N GLU A 62 -3.46 20.56 -19.86
CA GLU A 62 -3.85 19.14 -19.86
C GLU A 62 -2.79 18.20 -20.47
N GLU A 63 -1.84 18.72 -21.25
CA GLU A 63 -0.72 17.93 -21.78
C GLU A 63 0.18 17.40 -20.64
N LEU A 64 0.19 18.08 -19.49
CA LEU A 64 0.91 17.64 -18.30
C LEU A 64 0.01 16.82 -17.37
N THR A 65 -0.03 15.51 -17.60
CA THR A 65 -0.66 14.57 -16.67
C THR A 65 0.10 14.48 -15.34
N ALA A 66 -0.57 14.04 -14.27
CA ALA A 66 0.09 13.85 -12.96
C ALA A 66 1.27 12.86 -13.02
N LEU A 67 1.13 11.77 -13.79
CA LEU A 67 2.23 10.83 -14.01
C LEU A 67 3.40 11.48 -14.77
N ALA A 68 3.11 12.27 -15.81
CA ALA A 68 4.13 13.00 -16.56
C ALA A 68 4.90 13.98 -15.65
N ALA A 69 4.21 14.72 -14.79
CA ALA A 69 4.82 15.59 -13.79
C ALA A 69 5.70 14.80 -12.80
N ALA A 70 5.21 13.66 -12.29
CA ALA A 70 5.97 12.80 -11.39
C ALA A 70 7.29 12.31 -12.00
N ILE A 71 7.26 11.86 -13.27
CA ILE A 71 8.45 11.40 -14.00
C ILE A 71 9.46 12.56 -14.18
N ILE A 72 8.98 13.76 -14.51
CA ILE A 72 9.84 14.94 -14.65
C ILE A 72 10.56 15.24 -13.32
N LEU A 73 9.81 15.30 -12.22
CA LEU A 73 10.38 15.58 -10.91
C LEU A 73 11.35 14.46 -10.46
N HIS A 74 11.01 13.20 -10.71
CA HIS A 74 11.90 12.08 -10.41
C HIS A 74 13.24 12.20 -11.16
N ASN A 75 13.21 12.51 -12.46
CA ASN A 75 14.43 12.69 -13.26
C ASN A 75 15.28 13.89 -12.81
N LEU A 76 14.65 14.90 -12.22
CA LEU A 76 15.30 16.03 -11.56
C LEU A 76 15.83 15.70 -10.16
N GLY A 77 15.56 14.50 -9.64
CA GLY A 77 16.07 14.01 -8.36
C GLY A 77 15.29 14.47 -7.14
N TYR A 78 14.04 14.94 -7.29
CA TYR A 78 13.20 15.29 -6.14
C TYR A 78 12.82 14.03 -5.35
N PRO A 79 12.86 14.06 -4.01
CA PRO A 79 12.47 12.93 -3.18
C PRO A 79 10.97 12.63 -3.32
N VAL A 80 10.59 11.39 -3.00
CA VAL A 80 9.20 10.90 -3.11
C VAL A 80 8.20 11.79 -2.36
N ASP A 81 8.57 12.34 -1.20
CA ASP A 81 7.72 13.20 -0.38
C ASP A 81 7.42 14.53 -1.09
N ASP A 82 8.43 15.17 -1.68
CA ASP A 82 8.27 16.43 -2.43
C ASP A 82 7.41 16.21 -3.68
N ILE A 83 7.57 15.08 -4.37
CA ILE A 83 6.73 14.71 -5.51
C ILE A 83 5.28 14.52 -5.05
N ALA A 84 5.05 13.79 -3.94
CA ALA A 84 3.72 13.55 -3.42
C ALA A 84 2.98 14.86 -3.08
N VAL A 85 3.65 15.78 -2.39
CA VAL A 85 3.10 17.10 -2.06
C VAL A 85 2.82 17.90 -3.33
N ALA A 86 3.79 17.98 -4.26
CA ALA A 86 3.64 18.70 -5.52
C ALA A 86 2.47 18.21 -6.35
N LEU A 87 2.28 16.88 -6.45
CA LEU A 87 1.17 16.29 -7.18
C LEU A 87 -0.17 16.56 -6.47
N LYS A 88 -0.26 16.42 -5.15
CA LYS A 88 -1.53 16.65 -4.44
C LYS A 88 -1.99 18.11 -4.54
N VAL A 89 -1.07 19.06 -4.39
CA VAL A 89 -1.36 20.49 -4.51
C VAL A 89 -1.83 20.85 -5.93
N ASN A 90 -1.17 20.31 -6.95
CA ASN A 90 -1.41 20.69 -8.33
C ASN A 90 -2.48 19.84 -9.04
N TYR A 91 -2.83 18.67 -8.52
CA TYR A 91 -3.85 17.78 -9.06
C TYR A 91 -4.83 17.39 -7.95
N SER A 92 -5.63 18.35 -7.52
CA SER A 92 -6.51 18.24 -6.33
C SER A 92 -7.46 17.03 -6.36
N GLY A 93 -7.83 16.56 -7.55
CA GLY A 93 -8.70 15.40 -7.76
C GLY A 93 -8.05 14.03 -7.53
N LEU A 94 -6.74 13.95 -7.26
CA LEU A 94 -6.09 12.68 -6.95
C LEU A 94 -6.52 12.16 -5.57
N SER A 95 -6.97 10.90 -5.54
CA SER A 95 -7.10 10.13 -4.29
C SER A 95 -5.72 9.68 -3.79
N ALA A 96 -5.65 9.23 -2.53
CA ALA A 96 -4.42 8.66 -1.98
C ALA A 96 -3.97 7.41 -2.75
N LEU A 97 -4.93 6.62 -3.26
CA LEU A 97 -4.64 5.45 -4.07
C LEU A 97 -4.06 5.82 -5.44
N ASP A 98 -4.64 6.81 -6.12
CA ASP A 98 -4.13 7.28 -7.42
C ASP A 98 -2.71 7.83 -7.27
N LEU A 99 -2.50 8.69 -6.26
CA LEU A 99 -1.20 9.28 -6.00
C LEU A 99 -0.17 8.21 -5.64
N GLY A 100 -0.51 7.27 -4.76
CA GLY A 100 0.38 6.17 -4.41
C GLY A 100 0.72 5.27 -5.59
N GLY A 101 -0.26 4.99 -6.47
CA GLY A 101 -0.02 4.26 -7.71
C GLY A 101 0.92 5.00 -8.68
N ILE A 102 0.84 6.33 -8.75
CA ILE A 102 1.78 7.16 -9.53
C ILE A 102 3.19 7.08 -8.94
N LEU A 103 3.34 7.19 -7.61
CA LEU A 103 4.65 7.12 -6.96
C LEU A 103 5.33 5.75 -7.16
N LEU A 104 4.55 4.66 -7.16
CA LEU A 104 5.04 3.30 -7.39
C LEU A 104 5.19 2.94 -8.88
N ASN A 105 4.94 3.88 -9.79
CA ASN A 105 5.14 3.63 -11.21
C ASN A 105 6.61 3.24 -11.50
N PRO A 106 6.87 2.31 -12.44
CA PRO A 106 8.24 1.89 -12.80
C PRO A 106 9.21 3.01 -13.14
N ASN A 107 8.72 4.17 -13.59
CA ASN A 107 9.52 5.34 -13.99
C ASN A 107 9.58 6.45 -12.92
N VAL A 108 9.11 6.17 -11.69
CA VAL A 108 9.13 7.11 -10.56
C VAL A 108 9.88 6.46 -9.40
N TYR A 109 9.20 5.84 -8.42
CA TYR A 109 9.85 5.16 -7.31
C TYR A 109 9.22 3.78 -7.03
N PRO A 110 9.40 2.79 -7.92
CA PRO A 110 8.76 1.47 -7.79
C PRO A 110 9.23 0.65 -6.58
N GLN A 111 10.33 1.06 -5.95
CA GLN A 111 10.91 0.41 -4.77
C GLN A 111 10.57 1.11 -3.46
N THR A 112 9.72 2.16 -3.48
CA THR A 112 9.21 2.78 -2.26
C THR A 112 8.53 1.72 -1.39
N GLY A 113 8.96 1.60 -0.14
CA GLY A 113 8.36 0.69 0.82
C GLY A 113 7.03 1.22 1.37
N ARG A 114 6.28 0.34 2.03
CA ARG A 114 4.98 0.70 2.62
C ARG A 114 5.08 1.84 3.65
N PRO A 115 6.05 1.87 4.59
CA PRO A 115 6.21 2.97 5.53
C PRO A 115 6.51 4.30 4.82
N GLU A 116 7.41 4.28 3.84
CA GLU A 116 7.80 5.46 3.07
C GLU A 116 6.63 6.00 2.26
N LEU A 117 5.85 5.13 1.59
CA LEU A 117 4.65 5.56 0.87
C LEU A 117 3.64 6.20 1.83
N SER A 118 3.41 5.58 2.99
CA SER A 118 2.46 6.09 3.98
C SER A 118 2.90 7.46 4.52
N HIS A 119 4.21 7.64 4.71
CA HIS A 119 4.79 8.93 5.08
C HIS A 119 4.55 9.98 4.00
N ALA A 120 4.85 9.68 2.74
CA ALA A 120 4.65 10.58 1.61
C ALA A 120 3.19 11.01 1.44
N LEU A 121 2.24 10.06 1.54
CA LEU A 121 0.81 10.34 1.46
C LEU A 121 0.32 11.20 2.62
N THR A 122 0.77 10.92 3.84
CA THR A 122 0.45 11.75 5.01
C THR A 122 1.03 13.15 4.87
N GLY A 123 2.28 13.26 4.42
CA GLY A 123 2.95 14.55 4.15
C GLY A 123 2.25 15.37 3.07
N ALA A 124 1.66 14.70 2.07
CA ALA A 124 0.81 15.32 1.06
C ALA A 124 -0.58 15.75 1.59
N GLY A 125 -0.92 15.43 2.84
CA GLY A 125 -2.14 15.89 3.51
C GLY A 125 -3.34 14.95 3.39
N PHE A 126 -3.15 13.70 2.96
CA PHE A 126 -4.23 12.69 3.05
C PHE A 126 -4.48 12.28 4.50
N SER A 127 -5.74 11.94 4.81
CA SER A 127 -6.09 11.45 6.15
C SER A 127 -5.42 10.10 6.47
N PRO A 128 -5.31 9.72 7.76
CA PRO A 128 -4.80 8.42 8.16
C PRO A 128 -5.56 7.24 7.51
N ASP A 129 -6.88 7.35 7.37
CA ASP A 129 -7.72 6.28 6.80
C ASP A 129 -7.50 6.14 5.30
N GLU A 130 -7.42 7.25 4.55
CA GLU A 130 -7.11 7.23 3.12
C GLU A 130 -5.72 6.65 2.85
N THR A 131 -4.73 7.07 3.66
CA THR A 131 -3.35 6.58 3.58
C THR A 131 -3.27 5.09 3.86
N LEU A 132 -3.94 4.64 4.94
CA LEU A 132 -3.97 3.23 5.30
C LEU A 132 -4.67 2.38 4.24
N LEU A 133 -5.78 2.85 3.68
CA LEU A 133 -6.49 2.17 2.60
C LEU A 133 -5.60 2.02 1.36
N ALA A 134 -4.99 3.11 0.91
CA ALA A 134 -4.07 3.08 -0.23
C ALA A 134 -2.90 2.12 0.01
N ALA A 135 -2.27 2.17 1.18
CA ALA A 135 -1.18 1.27 1.55
C ALA A 135 -1.62 -0.21 1.57
N ASN A 136 -2.82 -0.51 2.07
CA ASN A 136 -3.39 -1.86 2.07
C ASN A 136 -3.66 -2.41 0.67
N ILE A 137 -4.09 -1.55 -0.26
CA ILE A 137 -4.36 -1.94 -1.65
C ILE A 137 -3.05 -2.13 -2.42
N LEU A 138 -2.10 -1.21 -2.27
CA LEU A 138 -0.86 -1.19 -3.03
C LEU A 138 0.18 -2.21 -2.53
N TYR A 139 0.11 -2.62 -1.26
CA TYR A 139 0.99 -3.63 -0.68
C TYR A 139 0.18 -4.82 -0.13
N PRO A 140 -0.27 -5.75 -0.99
CA PRO A 140 -0.82 -7.01 -0.53
C PRO A 140 0.23 -7.81 0.26
N VAL A 141 -0.19 -8.47 1.32
CA VAL A 141 0.71 -9.16 2.25
C VAL A 141 0.62 -10.66 2.05
N GLN A 142 1.77 -11.34 2.15
CA GLN A 142 1.82 -12.79 2.34
C GLN A 142 2.38 -13.10 3.73
N VAL A 143 1.66 -13.92 4.49
CA VAL A 143 2.04 -14.30 5.85
C VAL A 143 2.06 -15.82 5.99
N THR A 144 3.07 -16.33 6.69
CA THR A 144 3.10 -17.73 7.11
C THR A 144 2.48 -17.83 8.50
N VAL A 145 1.37 -18.57 8.61
CA VAL A 145 0.66 -18.83 9.87
C VAL A 145 1.11 -20.19 10.39
N LEU A 146 1.76 -20.20 11.54
CA LEU A 146 2.25 -21.43 12.19
C LEU A 146 1.14 -22.08 13.01
N ALA A 147 1.03 -23.40 12.93
CA ALA A 147 0.05 -24.17 13.70
C ALA A 147 0.34 -24.19 15.22
N THR A 148 1.60 -23.93 15.58
CA THR A 148 2.10 -23.99 16.96
C THR A 148 2.00 -22.66 17.70
N GLN A 149 1.51 -21.61 17.04
CA GLN A 149 1.44 -20.26 17.58
C GLN A 149 -0.02 -19.82 17.73
N PRO A 150 -0.33 -19.01 18.76
CA PRO A 150 -1.65 -18.45 18.95
C PRO A 150 -1.92 -17.37 17.88
N TRP A 151 -2.78 -16.40 18.17
CA TRP A 151 -3.05 -15.26 17.29
C TRP A 151 -1.77 -14.60 16.78
N GLN A 152 -1.57 -14.65 15.47
CA GLN A 152 -0.41 -14.08 14.77
C GLN A 152 -0.85 -12.82 14.03
N SER A 153 -0.19 -11.71 14.31
CA SER A 153 -0.41 -10.45 13.60
C SER A 153 -0.04 -10.59 12.12
N THR A 154 -0.93 -10.10 11.26
CA THR A 154 -0.66 -10.03 9.82
C THR A 154 -0.02 -8.71 9.38
N GLY A 155 0.02 -7.72 10.27
CA GLY A 155 0.37 -6.33 9.95
C GLY A 155 -0.69 -5.58 9.13
N VAL A 156 -1.80 -6.22 8.75
CA VAL A 156 -2.89 -5.58 8.00
C VAL A 156 -3.91 -5.00 8.98
N GLN A 157 -4.06 -3.68 8.95
CA GLN A 157 -5.11 -2.98 9.68
C GLN A 157 -6.35 -2.83 8.78
N VAL A 158 -7.46 -3.46 9.16
CA VAL A 158 -8.76 -3.37 8.46
C VAL A 158 -9.51 -2.14 8.98
N THR A 159 -10.16 -1.38 8.11
CA THR A 159 -10.90 -0.14 8.46
C THR A 159 -12.41 -0.31 8.47
N GLY A 160 -12.94 -1.45 8.00
CA GLY A 160 -14.37 -1.79 8.00
C GLY A 160 -15.16 -1.22 6.82
N THR A 161 -14.52 -0.39 5.99
CA THR A 161 -15.11 0.26 4.79
C THR A 161 -14.68 -0.42 3.50
N GLN A 162 -13.59 -1.19 3.53
CA GLN A 162 -13.01 -1.88 2.38
C GLN A 162 -13.35 -3.37 2.38
N THR A 163 -13.12 -4.02 1.25
CA THR A 163 -13.08 -5.49 1.19
C THR A 163 -11.64 -5.96 1.38
N THR A 164 -11.40 -6.71 2.45
CA THR A 164 -10.11 -7.38 2.69
C THR A 164 -10.28 -8.89 2.53
N SER A 165 -9.71 -9.44 1.47
CA SER A 165 -9.77 -10.87 1.13
C SER A 165 -8.57 -11.61 1.71
N ILE A 166 -8.82 -12.78 2.31
CA ILE A 166 -7.84 -13.63 2.99
C ILE A 166 -7.89 -14.99 2.28
N ASN A 167 -6.79 -15.38 1.62
CA ASN A 167 -6.77 -16.55 0.76
C ASN A 167 -5.60 -17.47 1.12
N TYR A 168 -5.90 -18.74 1.29
CA TYR A 168 -4.90 -19.80 1.34
C TYR A 168 -4.12 -19.85 0.01
N VAL A 169 -2.79 -19.97 0.11
CA VAL A 169 -1.89 -20.11 -1.03
C VAL A 169 -1.32 -21.52 -1.07
N SER A 170 -0.71 -21.97 0.03
CA SER A 170 -0.03 -23.25 0.11
C SER A 170 0.24 -23.67 1.56
N GLY A 171 0.77 -24.87 1.74
CA GLY A 171 1.13 -25.42 3.05
C GLY A 171 0.08 -26.38 3.60
N ASN A 172 0.44 -27.08 4.67
CA ASN A 172 -0.44 -27.96 5.40
C ASN A 172 -0.06 -27.90 6.87
N TRP A 173 -1.02 -28.18 7.75
CA TRP A 173 -0.78 -28.35 9.17
C TRP A 173 -1.70 -29.41 9.77
N TYR A 174 -1.50 -29.75 11.03
CA TYR A 174 -2.42 -30.57 11.81
C TYR A 174 -2.51 -30.06 13.25
N ALA A 175 -3.69 -30.21 13.85
CA ALA A 175 -4.02 -29.79 15.21
C ALA A 175 -3.71 -30.87 16.26
N SER A 176 -3.36 -32.09 15.84
CA SER A 176 -2.76 -33.10 16.71
C SER A 176 -2.15 -34.23 15.87
N PRO A 177 -1.20 -35.01 16.39
CA PRO A 177 -0.58 -36.13 15.66
C PRO A 177 -1.56 -37.22 15.22
N GLY A 178 -2.71 -37.33 15.88
CA GLY A 178 -3.78 -38.26 15.52
C GLY A 178 -4.68 -37.76 14.38
N THR A 179 -4.59 -36.48 14.04
CA THR A 179 -5.32 -35.87 12.92
C THR A 179 -4.47 -35.87 11.66
N GLY A 180 -5.12 -36.06 10.50
CA GLY A 180 -4.44 -35.96 9.22
C GLY A 180 -4.06 -34.50 8.91
N ASN A 181 -3.19 -34.31 7.91
CA ASN A 181 -2.91 -32.99 7.37
C ASN A 181 -4.19 -32.31 6.88
N CYS A 182 -4.36 -31.04 7.22
CA CYS A 182 -5.41 -30.19 6.72
C CYS A 182 -4.85 -28.89 6.13
N THR A 183 -5.66 -28.31 5.22
CA THR A 183 -5.47 -26.95 4.72
C THR A 183 -6.23 -25.97 5.63
N GLY A 184 -6.49 -24.75 5.17
CA GLY A 184 -7.29 -23.79 5.92
C GLY A 184 -8.71 -24.27 6.24
N THR A 185 -9.24 -25.30 5.57
CA THR A 185 -10.58 -25.87 5.87
C THR A 185 -10.66 -26.63 7.19
N GLY A 186 -9.54 -27.10 7.75
CA GLY A 186 -9.54 -28.02 8.89
C GLY A 186 -10.08 -29.42 8.54
N ASP A 187 -10.37 -30.23 9.56
CA ASP A 187 -11.03 -31.54 9.41
C ASP A 187 -12.55 -31.40 9.67
N PRO A 188 -13.41 -31.53 8.65
CA PRO A 188 -14.86 -31.36 8.82
C PRO A 188 -15.52 -32.43 9.71
N ARG A 189 -14.81 -33.52 10.05
CA ARG A 189 -15.31 -34.58 10.95
C ARG A 189 -15.07 -34.25 12.41
N LEU A 190 -14.20 -33.28 12.71
CA LEU A 190 -13.84 -32.87 14.06
C LEU A 190 -14.30 -31.44 14.28
N ILE A 191 -15.22 -31.25 15.22
CA ILE A 191 -15.78 -29.93 15.53
C ILE A 191 -15.13 -29.40 16.80
N ALA A 192 -14.60 -28.18 16.71
CA ALA A 192 -13.93 -27.48 17.80
C ALA A 192 -14.86 -27.32 19.01
N LYS A 193 -14.34 -27.69 20.19
CA LYS A 193 -15.09 -27.73 21.46
C LYS A 193 -15.24 -26.32 22.06
N PRO A 194 -16.14 -26.13 23.05
CA PRO A 194 -16.19 -24.88 23.81
C PRO A 194 -14.81 -24.48 24.36
N GLY A 195 -14.39 -23.24 24.15
CA GLY A 195 -13.08 -22.74 24.59
C GLY A 195 -11.94 -22.84 23.57
N TYR A 196 -12.16 -23.51 22.43
CA TYR A 196 -11.27 -23.40 21.26
C TYR A 196 -11.37 -21.99 20.67
N THR A 197 -10.46 -21.62 19.77
CA THR A 197 -10.48 -20.28 19.15
C THR A 197 -11.80 -19.94 18.45
N LEU A 198 -12.42 -20.89 17.74
CA LEU A 198 -13.74 -20.76 17.13
C LEU A 198 -14.57 -22.04 17.35
N PRO A 199 -15.25 -22.16 18.50
CA PRO A 199 -16.09 -23.31 18.81
C PRO A 199 -17.20 -23.51 17.76
N GLY A 200 -17.50 -24.76 17.43
CA GLY A 200 -18.52 -25.12 16.43
C GLY A 200 -18.03 -25.10 14.98
N ALA A 201 -16.84 -24.57 14.69
CA ALA A 201 -16.17 -24.70 13.39
C ALA A 201 -15.25 -25.94 13.35
N PRO A 202 -14.79 -26.40 12.16
CA PRO A 202 -13.86 -27.51 12.06
C PRO A 202 -12.55 -27.27 12.83
N GLU A 203 -12.09 -28.29 13.55
CA GLU A 203 -10.78 -28.29 14.22
C GLU A 203 -9.67 -28.23 13.15
N GLY A 204 -8.61 -27.46 13.43
CA GLY A 204 -7.52 -27.25 12.48
C GLY A 204 -7.84 -26.27 11.35
N ALA A 205 -9.04 -25.69 11.29
CA ALA A 205 -9.35 -24.66 10.30
C ALA A 205 -8.55 -23.38 10.54
N LEU A 206 -8.30 -22.60 9.49
CA LEU A 206 -7.77 -21.25 9.63
C LEU A 206 -8.90 -20.33 10.12
N VAL A 207 -8.61 -19.58 11.18
CA VAL A 207 -9.52 -18.59 11.76
C VAL A 207 -8.86 -17.22 11.78
N GLY A 208 -9.70 -16.19 11.68
CA GLY A 208 -9.30 -14.80 11.74
C GLY A 208 -9.90 -14.10 12.93
N ARG A 209 -9.19 -13.09 13.44
CA ARG A 209 -9.69 -12.17 14.46
C ARG A 209 -9.40 -10.74 14.05
N ILE A 210 -10.41 -9.88 14.20
CA ILE A 210 -10.26 -8.43 14.08
C ILE A 210 -10.89 -7.82 15.34
N GLY A 211 -10.06 -7.20 16.18
CA GLY A 211 -10.47 -6.78 17.51
C GLY A 211 -10.97 -7.97 18.34
N GLY A 212 -12.21 -7.93 18.82
CA GLY A 212 -12.83 -9.05 19.54
C GLY A 212 -13.59 -10.04 18.66
N ARG A 213 -13.74 -9.78 17.35
CA ARG A 213 -14.59 -10.58 16.45
C ARG A 213 -13.76 -11.68 15.80
N VAL A 214 -14.07 -12.93 16.16
CA VAL A 214 -13.49 -14.14 15.55
C VAL A 214 -14.39 -14.65 14.43
N PHE A 215 -13.80 -15.15 13.33
CA PHE A 215 -14.52 -15.68 12.18
C PHE A 215 -13.75 -16.80 11.50
N LEU A 216 -14.48 -17.68 10.80
CA LEU A 216 -13.89 -18.74 10.00
C LEU A 216 -13.29 -18.14 8.72
N VAL A 217 -12.03 -18.45 8.43
CA VAL A 217 -11.37 -18.07 7.17
C VAL A 217 -11.42 -19.22 6.17
N GLY A 218 -11.17 -20.46 6.62
CA GLY A 218 -11.11 -21.57 5.69
C GLY A 218 -9.94 -21.41 4.70
N ASN A 219 -10.15 -21.84 3.44
CA ASN A 219 -9.21 -21.56 2.35
C ASN A 219 -9.42 -20.18 1.72
N ALA A 220 -10.57 -19.54 1.93
CA ALA A 220 -10.86 -18.21 1.42
C ALA A 220 -12.00 -17.58 2.21
N ALA A 221 -11.81 -16.34 2.65
CA ALA A 221 -12.87 -15.52 3.25
C ALA A 221 -12.57 -14.04 3.02
N SER A 222 -13.58 -13.21 3.26
CA SER A 222 -13.41 -11.77 3.45
C SER A 222 -13.45 -11.44 4.94
N ALA A 223 -12.72 -10.39 5.32
CA ALA A 223 -12.90 -9.75 6.62
C ALA A 223 -14.40 -9.42 6.82
N PRO A 224 -14.98 -9.68 8.00
CA PRO A 224 -16.39 -9.42 8.23
C PRO A 224 -16.72 -7.93 8.04
N GLN A 225 -17.83 -7.65 7.38
CA GLN A 225 -18.28 -6.27 7.14
C GLN A 225 -18.36 -5.48 8.45
N GLY A 226 -17.86 -4.23 8.41
CA GLY A 226 -17.82 -3.31 9.55
C GLY A 226 -16.79 -3.67 10.63
N ALA A 227 -16.01 -4.74 10.48
CA ALA A 227 -14.92 -5.03 11.39
C ALA A 227 -13.75 -4.07 11.11
N ALA A 228 -13.23 -3.44 12.16
CA ALA A 228 -12.05 -2.58 12.10
C ALA A 228 -11.06 -2.97 13.19
N GLY A 229 -9.78 -2.99 12.85
CA GLY A 229 -8.73 -3.48 13.74
C GLY A 229 -7.61 -4.21 13.00
N LEU A 230 -6.59 -4.59 13.75
CA LEU A 230 -5.53 -5.46 13.26
C LEU A 230 -6.12 -6.84 12.95
N LEU A 231 -5.85 -7.34 11.74
CA LEU A 231 -6.16 -8.72 11.37
C LEU A 231 -5.09 -9.65 11.96
N GLU A 232 -5.55 -10.62 12.73
CA GLU A 232 -4.75 -11.72 13.26
C GLU A 232 -5.29 -13.05 12.75
N LEU A 233 -4.40 -14.03 12.58
CA LEU A 233 -4.74 -15.37 12.10
C LEU A 233 -4.20 -16.44 13.07
N CYS A 234 -4.91 -17.55 13.21
CA CYS A 234 -4.39 -18.75 13.88
C CYS A 234 -5.14 -20.01 13.44
N ILE A 235 -4.70 -21.17 13.95
CA ILE A 235 -5.38 -22.45 13.80
C ILE A 235 -6.57 -22.56 14.75
N ASN A 236 -7.64 -23.24 14.30
CA ASN A 236 -8.81 -23.50 15.12
C ASN A 236 -8.56 -24.62 16.13
N ASP A 237 -7.99 -24.25 17.28
CA ASP A 237 -7.56 -25.21 18.29
C ASP A 237 -7.66 -24.67 19.72
N ASP A 238 -7.30 -25.51 20.69
CA ASP A 238 -7.30 -25.28 22.12
C ASP A 238 -6.07 -24.49 22.57
N LEU A 239 -6.16 -23.16 22.50
CA LEU A 239 -5.04 -22.26 22.87
C LEU A 239 -4.55 -22.48 24.32
N ASP A 240 -5.47 -22.85 25.22
CA ASP A 240 -5.20 -22.96 26.65
C ASP A 240 -4.83 -24.40 27.07
N GLY A 241 -4.94 -25.38 26.18
CA GLY A 241 -4.70 -26.80 26.49
C GLY A 241 -5.72 -27.40 27.48
N ARG A 242 -6.98 -26.97 27.43
CA ARG A 242 -8.08 -27.45 28.29
C ARG A 242 -8.42 -28.93 28.09
N TYR A 243 -8.22 -29.45 26.89
CA TYR A 243 -8.64 -30.79 26.48
C TYR A 243 -7.47 -31.67 26.00
N GLY A 244 -6.23 -31.18 26.10
CA GLY A 244 -5.05 -31.88 25.61
C GLY A 244 -3.79 -31.03 25.68
N MET A 245 -2.91 -31.19 24.69
CA MET A 245 -1.62 -30.49 24.64
C MET A 245 -1.72 -29.07 24.07
N GLY A 246 -2.92 -28.66 23.63
CA GLY A 246 -3.15 -27.40 22.93
C GLY A 246 -2.24 -27.30 21.71
N LEU A 247 -1.66 -26.13 21.47
CA LEU A 247 -0.81 -25.92 20.28
C LEU A 247 0.53 -26.67 20.27
N LYS A 248 0.90 -27.38 21.35
CA LYS A 248 2.25 -27.94 21.53
C LYS A 248 2.53 -29.16 20.65
N ASP A 249 1.51 -29.92 20.29
CA ASP A 249 1.61 -31.08 19.41
C ASP A 249 1.20 -30.79 17.95
N ASN A 250 0.80 -29.55 17.66
CA ASN A 250 0.56 -29.07 16.31
C ASN A 250 1.86 -29.04 15.50
N ARG A 251 1.77 -29.22 14.18
CA ARG A 251 2.91 -29.02 13.27
C ARG A 251 2.44 -28.45 11.94
N GLY A 252 3.39 -27.86 11.22
CA GLY A 252 3.17 -27.29 9.91
C GLY A 252 2.72 -25.83 9.97
N SER A 253 2.38 -25.32 8.79
CA SER A 253 2.06 -23.92 8.58
C SER A 253 1.29 -23.72 7.28
N LEU A 254 0.53 -22.64 7.20
CA LEU A 254 -0.15 -22.21 5.98
C LEU A 254 0.46 -20.89 5.49
N LEU A 255 0.66 -20.76 4.18
CA LEU A 255 0.96 -19.49 3.53
C LEU A 255 -0.36 -18.84 3.09
N ILE A 256 -0.61 -17.63 3.56
CA ILE A 256 -1.85 -16.87 3.35
C ILE A 256 -1.54 -15.57 2.63
N LYS A 257 -2.32 -15.26 1.60
CA LYS A 257 -2.31 -13.98 0.90
C LYS A 257 -3.47 -13.11 1.36
N ILE A 258 -3.18 -11.88 1.72
CA ILE A 258 -4.15 -10.87 2.13
C ILE A 258 -4.11 -9.74 1.10
N SER A 259 -5.27 -9.46 0.51
CA SER A 259 -5.45 -8.39 -0.48
C SER A 259 -6.58 -7.47 -0.05
N THR A 260 -6.47 -6.18 -0.38
CA THR A 260 -7.51 -5.20 -0.11
C THR A 260 -7.98 -4.55 -1.41
N SER A 261 -9.28 -4.25 -1.50
CA SER A 261 -9.87 -3.42 -2.56
C SER A 261 -10.85 -2.41 -1.96
N ALA A 262 -10.88 -1.21 -2.56
CA ALA A 262 -11.88 -0.18 -2.26
C ALA A 262 -13.27 -0.56 -2.79
#